data_AF-A0A2X5NDP6-F1
#
_entry.id   AF-A0A2X5NDP6-F1
#
_cell.length_a   1.000
_cell.length_b   1.000
_cell.length_c   1.000
_cell.angle_alpha   90.00
_cell.angle_beta   90.00
_cell.angle_gamma   90.00
#
_symmetry.space_group_name_H-M   'P 1'
#
loop_
_entity.id
_entity.type
_entity.pdbx_description
1 polymer ?
#
loop_
_entity_poly.entity_id
_entity_poly.type
_entity_poly.pdbx_seq_one_letter_code
_entity_poly.pdbx_strand_id
1 'polypeptide(L)'
;MMSTATLVLTAVGSVLLLLLLVMKARLHAFVALMLVSVGAGILSGMPLEKITETMQQGMGGTLGFLAIVVALGSMFGKILHETGAVDQIAMRMLKTFGEQRAHYAMGIAGFICALPLFFEVAVVLLISIAFAVAKRTGGNLVRLVIPLFAGVAAAAAFVLPGPAPMLLAAQMHADFGWMILLGLCAAIPGMLIAGPLFGSFIARHVHFTLPEESFRPPTDQQTLPSFGFSLSLILFPLVLVGLKTIGAHFVEQGSRLYNILEFVGHPFIAILLACLITIYGLARRQGMDKSRVMQICGEALQPAGIILLVIGAGGSLSRCWWIRV
;
A
#
# COMPACT_ATOMS: atom_id res chain seq x y z
N MET A 1 -2.62 -38.97 5.17
CA MET A 1 -1.69 -37.83 5.15
C MET A 1 -1.32 -37.58 3.69
N MET A 2 -1.64 -36.41 3.14
CA MET A 2 -1.15 -36.07 1.79
C MET A 2 0.36 -35.84 1.89
N SER A 3 1.12 -36.40 0.95
CA SER A 3 2.57 -36.22 0.89
C SER A 3 2.88 -34.73 0.69
N THR A 4 3.99 -34.23 1.26
CA THR A 4 4.52 -32.88 1.01
C THR A 4 4.59 -32.59 -0.50
N ALA A 5 4.87 -33.62 -1.30
CA ALA A 5 4.87 -33.55 -2.76
C ALA A 5 3.50 -33.15 -3.32
N THR A 6 2.39 -33.62 -2.73
CA THR A 6 1.03 -33.30 -3.19
C THR A 6 0.66 -31.85 -2.87
N LEU A 7 1.09 -31.29 -1.73
CA LEU A 7 0.88 -29.88 -1.39
C LEU A 7 1.68 -28.94 -2.30
N VAL A 8 2.93 -29.30 -2.63
CA VAL A 8 3.74 -28.53 -3.57
C VAL A 8 3.15 -28.60 -4.98
N LEU A 9 2.69 -29.78 -5.42
CA LEU A 9 2.08 -29.95 -6.74
C LEU A 9 0.76 -29.16 -6.86
N THR A 10 -0.08 -29.16 -5.83
CA THR A 10 -1.32 -28.36 -5.84
C THR A 10 -1.02 -26.86 -5.81
N ALA A 11 0.01 -26.41 -5.08
CA ALA A 11 0.43 -25.01 -5.09
C ALA A 11 0.88 -24.54 -6.48
N VAL A 12 1.81 -25.27 -7.09
CA VAL A 12 2.31 -24.97 -8.44
C VAL A 12 1.18 -25.06 -9.46
N GLY A 13 0.31 -26.07 -9.36
CA GLY A 13 -0.87 -26.22 -10.20
C GLY A 13 -1.84 -25.05 -10.08
N SER A 14 -2.07 -24.54 -8.87
CA SER A 14 -2.95 -23.39 -8.61
C SER A 14 -2.40 -22.11 -9.25
N VAL A 15 -1.09 -21.86 -9.11
CA VAL A 15 -0.43 -20.70 -9.72
C VAL A 15 -0.43 -20.81 -11.25
N LEU A 16 -0.12 -21.97 -11.81
CA LEU A 16 -0.16 -22.20 -13.26
C LEU A 16 -1.58 -22.04 -13.82
N LEU A 17 -2.59 -22.56 -13.12
CA LEU A 17 -3.99 -22.41 -13.49
C LEU A 17 -4.39 -20.92 -13.49
N LEU A 18 -4.00 -20.18 -12.46
CA LEU A 18 -4.24 -18.74 -12.39
C LEU A 18 -3.61 -18.00 -13.57
N LEU A 19 -2.33 -18.27 -13.85
CA LEU A 19 -1.63 -17.65 -14.97
C LEU A 19 -2.30 -18.01 -16.31
N LEU A 20 -2.73 -19.26 -16.49
CA LEU A 20 -3.45 -19.70 -17.69
C LEU A 20 -4.79 -18.97 -17.85
N LEU A 21 -5.58 -18.84 -16.78
CA LEU A 21 -6.88 -18.16 -16.83
C LEU A 21 -6.74 -16.67 -17.16
N VAL A 22 -5.72 -16.01 -16.62
CA VAL A 22 -5.49 -14.57 -16.86
C VAL A 22 -4.88 -14.35 -18.24
N MET A 23 -3.84 -15.10 -18.62
CA MET A 23 -3.10 -14.85 -19.86
C MET A 23 -3.78 -15.44 -21.10
N LYS A 24 -4.30 -16.66 -21.02
CA LYS A 24 -4.88 -17.39 -22.17
C LYS A 24 -6.40 -17.19 -22.26
N ALA A 25 -7.12 -17.36 -21.16
CA ALA A 25 -8.57 -17.19 -21.14
C ALA A 25 -9.01 -15.72 -21.01
N ARG A 26 -8.07 -14.79 -20.77
CA ARG A 26 -8.31 -13.35 -20.61
C ARG A 26 -9.42 -13.01 -19.60
N LEU A 27 -9.54 -13.82 -18.55
CA LEU A 27 -10.49 -13.55 -17.47
C LEU A 27 -9.97 -12.41 -16.59
N HIS A 28 -10.89 -11.58 -16.08
CA HIS A 28 -10.55 -10.56 -15.10
C HIS A 28 -9.94 -11.24 -13.86
N ALA A 29 -8.86 -10.66 -13.30
CA ALA A 29 -8.06 -11.26 -12.23
C ALA A 29 -8.90 -11.73 -11.03
N PHE A 30 -9.92 -10.94 -10.65
CA PHE A 30 -10.89 -11.31 -9.61
C PHE A 30 -11.60 -12.64 -9.89
N VAL A 31 -12.16 -12.82 -11.09
CA VAL A 31 -12.89 -14.03 -11.47
C VAL A 31 -11.93 -15.22 -11.54
N ALA A 32 -10.74 -15.02 -12.09
CA ALA A 32 -9.70 -16.04 -12.14
C ALA A 32 -9.31 -16.52 -10.73
N LEU A 33 -9.08 -15.61 -9.79
CA LEU A 33 -8.75 -15.93 -8.40
C LEU A 33 -9.86 -16.71 -7.70
N MET A 34 -11.13 -16.35 -7.93
CA MET A 34 -12.26 -17.08 -7.35
C MET A 34 -12.37 -18.51 -7.89
N LEU A 35 -12.23 -18.69 -9.20
CA LEU A 35 -12.25 -20.02 -9.82
C LEU A 35 -11.08 -20.90 -9.36
N VAL A 36 -9.88 -20.31 -9.27
CA VAL A 36 -8.69 -21.02 -8.78
C VAL A 36 -8.86 -21.38 -7.29
N SER A 37 -9.48 -20.52 -6.48
CA SER A 37 -9.77 -20.81 -5.07
C SER A 37 -10.69 -22.02 -4.92
N VAL A 38 -11.75 -22.12 -5.74
CA VAL A 38 -12.64 -23.29 -5.79
C VAL A 38 -11.86 -24.53 -6.20
N GLY A 39 -11.08 -24.46 -7.28
CA GLY A 39 -10.25 -25.56 -7.75
C GLY A 39 -9.23 -26.03 -6.71
N ALA A 40 -8.56 -25.10 -6.04
CA ALA A 40 -7.61 -25.37 -4.98
C ALA A 40 -8.29 -26.03 -3.76
N GLY A 41 -9.50 -25.59 -3.39
CA GLY A 41 -10.29 -26.21 -2.32
C GLY A 41 -10.66 -27.67 -2.64
N ILE A 42 -11.11 -27.95 -3.86
CA ILE A 42 -11.45 -29.30 -4.31
C ILE A 42 -10.19 -30.19 -4.33
N LEU A 43 -9.10 -29.71 -4.93
CA LEU A 43 -7.84 -30.47 -5.04
C LEU A 43 -7.17 -30.70 -3.68
N SER A 44 -7.38 -29.79 -2.73
CA SER A 44 -6.91 -29.95 -1.36
C SER A 44 -7.73 -30.97 -0.59
N GLY A 45 -8.86 -31.45 -1.13
CA GLY A 45 -9.74 -32.45 -0.51
C GLY A 45 -10.73 -31.88 0.50
N MET A 46 -11.16 -30.62 0.32
CA MET A 46 -12.13 -29.96 1.21
C MET A 46 -13.56 -30.40 0.88
N PRO A 47 -14.44 -30.64 1.87
CA PRO A 47 -15.86 -30.86 1.62
C PRO A 47 -16.46 -29.68 0.85
N LEU A 48 -17.23 -29.94 -0.21
CA LEU A 48 -17.76 -28.88 -1.09
C LEU A 48 -18.55 -27.81 -0.31
N GLU A 49 -19.29 -28.22 0.71
CA GLU A 49 -20.06 -27.34 1.60
C GLU A 49 -19.19 -26.32 2.35
N LYS A 50 -17.94 -26.67 2.66
CA LYS A 50 -17.01 -25.80 3.39
C LYS A 50 -16.20 -24.88 2.49
N ILE A 51 -16.18 -25.12 1.18
CA ILE A 51 -15.37 -24.33 0.24
C ILE A 51 -15.87 -22.89 0.22
N THR A 52 -17.17 -22.68 0.08
CA THR A 52 -17.77 -21.34 0.03
C THR A 52 -17.58 -20.57 1.34
N GLU A 53 -17.77 -21.25 2.48
CA GLU A 53 -17.53 -20.65 3.80
C GLU A 53 -16.05 -20.27 3.98
N THR A 54 -15.13 -21.17 3.61
CA THR A 54 -13.68 -20.90 3.68
C THR A 54 -13.29 -19.71 2.81
N MET A 55 -13.83 -19.64 1.60
CA MET A 55 -13.60 -18.52 0.69
C MET A 55 -14.11 -17.20 1.29
N GLN A 56 -15.31 -17.19 1.87
CA GLN A 56 -15.88 -16.01 2.54
C GLN A 56 -15.03 -15.59 3.74
N GLN A 57 -14.58 -16.53 4.58
CA GLN A 57 -13.70 -16.23 5.71
C GLN A 57 -12.33 -15.71 5.26
N GLY A 58 -11.77 -16.26 4.17
CA GLY A 58 -10.50 -15.82 3.61
C GLY A 58 -10.57 -14.40 3.05
N MET A 59 -11.64 -14.13 2.30
CA MET A 59 -11.92 -12.79 1.79
C MET A 59 -12.20 -11.80 2.92
N GLY A 60 -13.07 -12.16 3.87
CA GLY A 60 -13.46 -11.30 4.99
C GLY A 60 -12.30 -10.98 5.94
N GLY A 61 -11.44 -11.96 6.25
CA GLY A 61 -10.25 -11.74 7.07
C GLY A 61 -9.24 -10.79 6.42
N THR A 62 -9.13 -10.84 5.10
CA THR A 62 -8.22 -9.97 4.34
C THR A 62 -8.81 -8.57 4.15
N LEU A 63 -10.10 -8.48 3.78
CA LEU A 63 -10.80 -7.23 3.55
C LEU A 63 -11.14 -6.46 4.83
N GLY A 64 -11.34 -7.14 5.96
CA GLY A 64 -11.74 -6.50 7.21
C GLY A 64 -10.81 -5.34 7.61
N PHE A 65 -9.49 -5.54 7.42
CA PHE A 65 -8.52 -4.48 7.63
C PHE A 65 -8.32 -3.59 6.40
N LEU A 66 -8.16 -4.18 5.22
CA LEU A 66 -7.75 -3.44 4.04
C LEU A 66 -8.85 -2.54 3.47
N ALA A 67 -10.12 -2.93 3.56
CA ALA A 67 -11.22 -2.16 2.98
C ALA A 67 -11.31 -0.75 3.57
N ILE A 68 -11.20 -0.65 4.89
CA ILE A 68 -11.26 0.65 5.60
C ILE A 68 -10.06 1.52 5.19
N VAL A 69 -8.85 0.96 5.22
CA VAL A 69 -7.65 1.77 5.01
C VAL A 69 -7.49 2.19 3.56
N VAL A 70 -7.75 1.30 2.61
CA VAL A 70 -7.66 1.62 1.18
C VAL A 70 -8.75 2.62 0.78
N ALA A 71 -9.98 2.48 1.30
CA ALA A 71 -11.06 3.42 1.04
C ALA A 71 -10.76 4.82 1.62
N LEU A 72 -10.39 4.91 2.90
CA LEU A 72 -10.06 6.20 3.52
C LEU A 72 -8.79 6.80 2.93
N GLY A 73 -7.79 5.97 2.62
CA GLY A 73 -6.53 6.39 2.01
C GLY A 73 -6.71 6.89 0.58
N SER A 74 -7.59 6.27 -0.22
CA SER A 74 -7.89 6.76 -1.55
C SER A 74 -8.63 8.10 -1.51
N MET A 75 -9.60 8.27 -0.61
CA MET A 75 -10.28 9.56 -0.40
C MET A 75 -9.30 10.65 0.03
N PHE A 76 -8.48 10.36 1.05
CA PHE A 76 -7.45 11.28 1.54
C PHE A 76 -6.47 11.69 0.45
N GLY A 77 -5.92 10.71 -0.30
CA GLY A 77 -4.98 10.95 -1.38
C GLY A 77 -5.60 11.75 -2.54
N LYS A 78 -6.84 11.43 -2.92
CA LYS A 78 -7.55 12.16 -3.98
C LYS A 78 -7.85 13.60 -3.57
N ILE A 79 -8.25 13.87 -2.32
CA ILE A 79 -8.45 15.25 -1.85
C ILE A 79 -7.12 16.01 -1.85
N LEU A 80 -6.03 15.41 -1.36
CA LEU A 80 -4.71 16.05 -1.40
C LEU A 80 -4.26 16.39 -2.84
N HIS A 81 -4.59 15.52 -3.80
CA HIS A 81 -4.30 15.73 -5.20
C HIS A 81 -5.14 16.88 -5.78
N GLU A 82 -6.46 16.88 -5.57
CA GLU A 82 -7.37 17.93 -6.07
C GLU A 82 -7.11 19.30 -5.42
N THR A 83 -6.59 19.32 -4.19
CA THR A 83 -6.22 20.54 -3.46
C THR A 83 -4.81 21.05 -3.77
N GLY A 84 -4.04 20.36 -4.62
CA GLY A 84 -2.66 20.73 -4.96
C GLY A 84 -1.67 20.62 -3.79
N ALA A 85 -2.05 19.99 -2.66
CA ALA A 85 -1.13 19.74 -1.56
C ALA A 85 0.01 18.81 -1.97
N VAL A 86 -0.30 17.81 -2.79
CA VAL A 86 0.70 16.90 -3.34
C VAL A 86 1.65 17.64 -4.31
N ASP A 87 1.12 18.57 -5.11
CA ASP A 87 1.93 19.40 -6.02
C ASP A 87 2.93 20.27 -5.25
N GLN A 88 2.52 20.86 -4.13
CA GLN A 88 3.41 21.66 -3.29
C GLN A 88 4.59 20.83 -2.76
N ILE A 89 4.32 19.60 -2.34
CA ILE A 89 5.35 18.67 -1.86
C ILE A 89 6.29 18.28 -3.02
N ALA A 90 5.72 17.95 -4.18
CA ALA A 90 6.48 17.63 -5.37
C ALA A 90 7.43 18.78 -5.77
N MET A 91 6.93 20.02 -5.82
CA MET A 91 7.75 21.19 -6.14
C MET A 91 8.89 21.40 -5.15
N ARG A 92 8.62 21.28 -3.85
CA ARG A 92 9.66 21.44 -2.83
C ARG A 92 10.69 20.31 -2.87
N MET A 93 10.25 19.08 -3.15
CA MET A 93 11.13 17.93 -3.34
C MET A 93 12.05 18.15 -4.54
N LEU A 94 11.50 18.56 -5.68
CA LEU A 94 12.29 18.85 -6.89
C LEU A 94 13.27 20.01 -6.68
N LYS A 95 12.85 21.06 -5.96
CA LYS A 95 13.74 22.19 -5.62
C LYS A 95 14.89 21.79 -4.68
N THR A 96 14.66 20.80 -3.81
CA THR A 96 15.65 20.39 -2.79
C THR A 96 16.60 19.31 -3.31
N PHE A 97 16.06 18.27 -3.96
CA PHE A 97 16.82 17.11 -4.43
C PHE A 97 17.26 17.22 -5.89
N GLY A 98 16.57 18.05 -6.68
CA GLY A 98 16.75 18.14 -8.14
C GLY A 98 15.99 17.06 -8.91
N GLU A 99 15.63 17.34 -10.16
CA GLU A 99 14.88 16.41 -11.02
C GLU A 99 15.64 15.10 -11.25
N GLN A 100 16.96 15.19 -11.40
CA GLN A 100 17.81 14.03 -11.63
C GLN A 100 17.83 13.07 -10.44
N ARG A 101 17.59 13.51 -9.20
CA ARG A 101 17.63 12.63 -8.01
C ARG A 101 16.24 12.32 -7.44
N ALA A 102 15.17 12.85 -8.05
CA ALA A 102 13.80 12.64 -7.60
C ALA A 102 13.45 11.15 -7.43
N HIS A 103 13.91 10.30 -8.35
CA HIS A 103 13.69 8.86 -8.30
C HIS A 103 14.34 8.15 -7.09
N TYR A 104 15.50 8.62 -6.62
CA TYR A 104 16.10 8.14 -5.35
C TYR A 104 15.30 8.62 -4.14
N ALA A 105 14.87 9.89 -4.15
CA ALA A 105 14.05 10.45 -3.09
C ALA A 105 12.71 9.70 -2.94
N MET A 106 12.09 9.31 -4.06
CA MET A 106 10.86 8.48 -4.05
C MET A 106 11.10 7.11 -3.41
N GLY A 107 12.21 6.43 -3.72
CA GLY A 107 12.52 5.13 -3.11
C GLY A 107 12.74 5.22 -1.61
N ILE A 108 13.52 6.21 -1.16
CA ILE A 108 13.77 6.44 0.27
C ILE A 108 12.48 6.83 1.00
N ALA A 109 11.66 7.71 0.40
CA ALA A 109 10.36 8.07 0.95
C ALA A 109 9.45 6.84 1.08
N GLY A 110 9.44 5.96 0.06
CA GLY A 110 8.74 4.68 0.10
C GLY A 110 9.19 3.80 1.25
N PHE A 111 10.50 3.64 1.41
CA PHE A 111 11.09 2.82 2.47
C PHE A 111 10.74 3.34 3.87
N ILE A 112 10.94 4.64 4.13
CA ILE A 112 10.67 5.24 5.44
C ILE A 112 9.18 5.18 5.77
N CYS A 113 8.32 5.51 4.81
CA CYS A 113 6.87 5.50 5.02
C CYS A 113 6.33 4.08 5.21
N ALA A 114 6.93 3.07 4.62
CA ALA A 114 6.52 1.69 4.82
C ALA A 114 6.94 1.09 6.17
N LEU A 115 7.78 1.77 6.97
CA LEU A 115 8.16 1.26 8.29
C LEU A 115 6.99 1.28 9.29
N PRO A 116 6.22 2.37 9.39
CA PRO A 116 5.06 2.40 10.29
C PRO A 116 3.78 1.97 9.56
N LEU A 117 3.69 2.12 8.24
CA LEU A 117 2.50 1.78 7.48
C LEU A 117 2.60 0.39 6.87
N PHE A 118 1.44 -0.27 6.77
CA PHE A 118 1.30 -1.47 5.94
C PHE A 118 1.60 -1.15 4.47
N PHE A 119 2.09 -2.15 3.75
CA PHE A 119 2.53 -2.05 2.35
C PHE A 119 1.47 -1.37 1.46
N GLU A 120 0.24 -1.85 1.55
CA GLU A 120 -0.88 -1.39 0.71
C GLU A 120 -1.20 0.09 0.96
N VAL A 121 -1.10 0.50 2.22
CA VAL A 121 -1.44 1.86 2.67
C VAL A 121 -0.38 2.83 2.22
N ALA A 122 0.89 2.48 2.41
CA ALA A 122 2.01 3.27 1.95
C ALA A 122 1.95 3.48 0.42
N VAL A 123 1.66 2.42 -0.35
CA VAL A 123 1.52 2.51 -1.81
C VAL A 123 0.41 3.50 -2.21
N VAL A 124 -0.79 3.37 -1.64
CA VAL A 124 -1.95 4.22 -1.99
C VAL A 124 -1.67 5.70 -1.71
N LEU A 125 -0.98 6.00 -0.60
CA LEU A 125 -0.61 7.36 -0.26
C LEU A 125 0.46 7.91 -1.21
N LEU A 126 1.54 7.16 -1.39
CA LEU A 126 2.73 7.61 -2.09
C LEU A 126 2.57 7.67 -3.61
N ILE A 127 1.68 6.85 -4.19
CA ILE A 127 1.43 6.85 -5.64
C ILE A 127 0.89 8.21 -6.11
N SER A 128 0.05 8.86 -5.30
CA SER A 128 -0.46 10.21 -5.59
C SER A 128 0.69 11.22 -5.70
N ILE A 129 1.69 11.13 -4.82
CA ILE A 129 2.91 11.94 -4.84
C ILE A 129 3.75 11.64 -6.07
N ALA A 130 3.94 10.36 -6.40
CA ALA A 130 4.69 9.96 -7.58
C ALA A 130 4.08 10.52 -8.87
N PHE A 131 2.75 10.49 -9.00
CA PHE A 131 2.03 11.10 -10.13
C PHE A 131 2.27 12.61 -10.23
N ALA A 132 2.16 13.35 -9.11
CA ALA A 132 2.40 14.79 -9.11
C ALA A 132 3.85 15.16 -9.50
N VAL A 133 4.84 14.41 -9.00
CA VAL A 133 6.26 14.61 -9.35
C VAL A 133 6.53 14.29 -10.82
N ALA A 134 5.96 13.20 -11.33
CA ALA A 134 6.11 12.78 -12.73
C ALA A 134 5.55 13.84 -13.68
N LYS A 135 4.37 14.37 -13.35
CA LYS A 135 3.70 15.42 -14.13
C LYS A 135 4.52 16.71 -14.21
N ARG A 136 5.23 17.07 -13.13
CA ARG A 136 6.06 18.29 -13.05
C ARG A 136 7.40 18.16 -13.76
N THR A 137 8.03 16.99 -13.68
CA THR A 137 9.32 16.73 -14.34
C THR A 137 9.18 16.46 -15.84
N GLY A 138 7.95 16.29 -16.35
CA GLY A 138 7.72 15.79 -17.71
C GLY A 138 8.33 14.41 -17.95
N GLY A 139 8.73 13.73 -16.87
CA GLY A 139 9.52 12.51 -16.90
C GLY A 139 8.65 11.27 -17.01
N ASN A 140 9.29 10.15 -17.35
CA ASN A 140 8.64 8.86 -17.38
C ASN A 140 8.17 8.45 -15.97
N LEU A 141 6.86 8.29 -15.78
CA LEU A 141 6.23 7.86 -14.52
C LEU A 141 6.88 6.59 -13.96
N VAL A 142 7.23 5.66 -14.83
CA VAL A 142 7.87 4.38 -14.49
C VAL A 142 9.17 4.60 -13.71
N ARG A 143 9.93 5.66 -14.04
CA ARG A 143 11.19 6.01 -13.39
C ARG A 143 11.00 6.47 -11.94
N LEU A 144 9.81 6.94 -11.55
CA LEU A 144 9.49 7.40 -10.20
C LEU A 144 8.75 6.34 -9.39
N VAL A 145 7.84 5.62 -10.05
CA VAL A 145 6.97 4.63 -9.42
C VAL A 145 7.72 3.34 -9.09
N ILE A 146 8.62 2.85 -9.94
CA ILE A 146 9.39 1.64 -9.64
C ILE A 146 10.26 1.81 -8.38
N PRO A 147 11.07 2.87 -8.23
CA PRO A 147 11.83 3.11 -7.00
C PRO A 147 10.93 3.20 -5.77
N LEU A 148 9.78 3.86 -5.88
CA LEU A 148 8.80 3.95 -4.80
C LEU A 148 8.37 2.57 -4.33
N PHE A 149 7.89 1.72 -5.25
CA PHE A 149 7.45 0.36 -4.93
C PHE A 149 8.59 -0.49 -4.39
N ALA A 150 9.80 -0.36 -4.94
CA ALA A 150 10.98 -1.07 -4.44
C ALA A 150 11.30 -0.69 -2.99
N GLY A 151 11.19 0.60 -2.62
CA GLY A 151 11.37 1.07 -1.25
C GLY A 151 10.32 0.51 -0.29
N VAL A 152 9.05 0.61 -0.65
CA VAL A 152 7.95 0.06 0.16
C VAL A 152 8.10 -1.45 0.31
N ALA A 153 8.36 -2.17 -0.78
CA ALA A 153 8.53 -3.62 -0.78
C ALA A 153 9.76 -4.06 0.04
N ALA A 154 10.88 -3.34 -0.07
CA ALA A 154 12.09 -3.67 0.69
C ALA A 154 11.87 -3.50 2.20
N ALA A 155 11.21 -2.42 2.63
CA ALA A 155 10.86 -2.23 4.03
C ALA A 155 9.90 -3.33 4.53
N ALA A 156 8.84 -3.62 3.77
CA ALA A 156 7.83 -4.60 4.15
C ALA A 156 8.36 -6.05 4.15
N ALA A 157 9.25 -6.40 3.22
CA ALA A 157 9.74 -7.77 3.06
C ALA A 157 10.93 -8.08 3.96
N PHE A 158 11.85 -7.12 4.16
CA PHE A 158 13.11 -7.38 4.87
C PHE A 158 13.14 -6.79 6.28
N VAL A 159 12.48 -5.66 6.53
CA VAL A 159 12.66 -4.89 7.78
C VAL A 159 11.49 -5.07 8.73
N LEU A 160 10.26 -5.12 8.25
CA LEU A 160 9.09 -5.34 9.10
C LEU A 160 8.89 -6.83 9.33
N PRO A 161 9.22 -7.37 10.51
CA PRO A 161 8.89 -8.75 10.80
C PRO A 161 7.38 -8.79 11.08
N GLY A 162 6.62 -9.25 10.09
CA GLY A 162 5.20 -9.52 10.29
C GLY A 162 5.00 -10.62 11.35
N PRO A 163 3.75 -10.84 11.82
CA PRO A 163 3.46 -11.88 12.81
C PRO A 163 3.95 -13.26 12.40
N ALA A 164 3.88 -13.59 11.11
CA ALA A 164 4.35 -14.87 10.58
C ALA A 164 5.89 -15.02 10.63
N PRO A 165 6.71 -14.08 10.08
CA PRO A 165 8.16 -14.10 10.30
C PRO A 165 8.56 -14.10 11.78
N MET A 166 7.86 -13.34 12.63
CA MET A 166 8.14 -13.31 14.07
C MET A 166 7.87 -14.66 14.74
N LEU A 167 6.77 -15.32 14.39
CA LEU A 167 6.43 -16.64 14.93
C LEU A 167 7.49 -17.67 14.55
N LEU A 168 7.91 -17.67 13.28
CA LEU A 168 8.96 -18.57 12.81
C LEU A 168 10.30 -18.28 13.50
N ALA A 169 10.68 -17.00 13.62
CA ALA A 169 11.89 -16.60 14.32
C ALA A 169 11.87 -17.03 15.80
N ALA A 170 10.72 -16.90 16.47
CA ALA A 170 10.54 -17.37 17.85
C ALA A 170 10.69 -18.90 17.97
N GLN A 171 10.13 -19.66 17.02
CA GLN A 171 10.27 -21.12 16.96
C GLN A 171 11.70 -21.58 16.66
N MET A 172 12.42 -20.80 15.86
CA MET A 172 13.82 -21.05 15.50
C MET A 172 14.82 -20.51 16.52
N HIS A 173 14.34 -19.91 17.63
CA HIS A 173 15.15 -19.22 18.63
C HIS A 173 16.10 -18.17 18.04
N ALA A 174 15.68 -17.50 16.97
CA ALA A 174 16.47 -16.47 16.30
C ALA A 174 16.39 -15.13 17.05
N ASP A 175 17.52 -14.42 17.10
CA ASP A 175 17.59 -13.09 17.69
C ASP A 175 16.95 -12.04 16.77
N PHE A 176 15.92 -11.35 17.26
CA PHE A 176 15.17 -10.35 16.50
C PHE A 176 16.03 -9.13 16.10
N GLY A 177 17.02 -8.76 16.93
CA GLY A 177 17.92 -7.65 16.65
C GLY A 177 18.79 -7.94 15.44
N TRP A 178 19.39 -9.13 15.39
CA TRP A 178 20.17 -9.59 14.23
C TRP A 178 19.31 -9.74 12.98
N MET A 179 18.08 -10.24 13.11
CA MET A 179 17.16 -10.37 11.99
C MET A 179 16.83 -9.01 11.35
N ILE A 180 16.53 -7.98 12.18
CA ILE A 180 16.25 -6.63 11.69
C ILE A 180 17.50 -6.00 11.09
N LEU A 181 18.68 -6.18 11.71
CA LEU A 181 19.93 -5.59 11.23
C LEU A 181 20.34 -6.18 9.88
N LEU A 182 20.32 -7.51 9.74
CA LEU A 182 20.57 -8.19 8.47
C LEU A 182 19.51 -7.83 7.42
N GLY A 183 18.24 -7.73 7.84
CA GLY A 183 17.14 -7.25 7.02
C GLY A 183 17.41 -5.86 6.44
N LEU A 184 17.82 -4.90 7.27
CA LEU A 184 18.16 -3.54 6.84
C LEU A 184 19.35 -3.52 5.89
N CYS A 185 20.40 -4.30 6.20
CA CYS A 185 21.58 -4.45 5.34
C CYS A 185 21.25 -5.06 3.97
N ALA A 186 20.25 -5.94 3.88
CA ALA A 186 19.76 -6.49 2.61
C ALA A 186 18.77 -5.55 1.89
N ALA A 187 17.94 -4.85 2.66
CA ALA A 187 16.88 -3.99 2.14
C ALA A 187 17.43 -2.76 1.40
N ILE A 188 18.47 -2.11 1.94
CA ILE A 188 19.03 -0.91 1.32
C ILE A 188 19.64 -1.20 -0.06
N PRO A 189 20.54 -2.19 -0.23
CA PRO A 189 21.04 -2.58 -1.54
C PRO A 189 19.93 -3.10 -2.46
N GLY A 190 19.01 -3.91 -1.93
CA GLY A 190 17.88 -4.44 -2.70
C GLY A 190 17.00 -3.32 -3.26
N MET A 191 16.67 -2.33 -2.45
CA MET A 191 15.93 -1.13 -2.85
C MET A 191 16.70 -0.32 -3.91
N LEU A 192 17.99 -0.09 -3.72
CA LEU A 192 18.79 0.71 -4.65
C LEU A 192 18.92 0.04 -6.02
N ILE A 193 19.12 -1.28 -6.05
CA ILE A 193 19.27 -2.07 -7.29
C ILE A 193 17.91 -2.23 -7.99
N ALA A 194 16.89 -2.72 -7.28
CA ALA A 194 15.56 -2.99 -7.87
C ALA A 194 14.74 -1.72 -8.12
N GLY A 195 15.06 -0.63 -7.40
CA GLY A 195 14.35 0.64 -7.50
C GLY A 195 14.98 1.60 -8.49
N PRO A 196 15.82 2.55 -8.06
CA PRO A 196 16.43 3.56 -8.93
C PRO A 196 17.19 3.00 -10.13
N LEU A 197 18.01 1.96 -9.91
CA LEU A 197 18.90 1.42 -10.95
C LEU A 197 18.08 0.71 -12.04
N PHE A 198 17.27 -0.27 -11.65
CA PHE A 198 16.38 -0.99 -12.57
C PHE A 198 15.29 -0.08 -13.16
N GLY A 199 14.69 0.80 -12.35
CA GLY A 199 13.70 1.77 -12.80
C GLY A 199 14.22 2.71 -13.88
N SER A 200 15.49 3.14 -13.77
CA SER A 200 16.14 3.95 -14.80
C SER A 200 16.44 3.17 -16.09
N PHE A 201 16.68 1.86 -15.99
CA PHE A 201 16.93 0.98 -17.14
C PHE A 201 15.64 0.70 -17.92
N ILE A 202 14.56 0.34 -17.24
CA ILE A 202 13.30 -0.02 -17.89
C ILE A 202 12.54 1.21 -18.40
N ALA A 203 12.72 2.37 -17.76
CA ALA A 203 12.15 3.63 -18.24
C ALA A 203 12.69 4.09 -19.60
N ARG A 204 13.76 3.46 -20.12
CA ARG A 204 14.25 3.65 -21.51
C ARG A 204 13.46 2.83 -22.53
N HIS A 205 12.77 1.77 -22.09
CA HIS A 205 12.09 0.81 -22.96
C HIS A 205 10.56 0.94 -22.89
N VAL A 206 10.02 1.34 -21.74
CA VAL A 206 8.58 1.47 -21.51
C VAL A 206 8.25 2.91 -21.19
N HIS A 207 7.60 3.62 -22.11
CA HIS A 207 7.11 4.98 -21.90
C HIS A 207 5.63 4.93 -21.54
N PHE A 208 5.30 5.38 -20.33
CA PHE A 208 3.91 5.57 -19.93
C PHE A 208 3.63 7.07 -19.88
N THR A 209 2.96 7.56 -20.92
CA THR A 209 2.48 8.95 -20.97
C THR A 209 1.26 9.05 -20.05
N LEU A 210 1.25 10.02 -19.16
CA LEU A 210 0.09 10.29 -18.30
C LEU A 210 -1.11 10.65 -19.19
N PRO A 211 -2.30 10.04 -19.00
CA PRO A 211 -3.52 10.51 -19.66
C PRO A 211 -3.75 12.00 -19.31
N GLU A 212 -4.07 12.82 -20.31
CA GLU A 212 -4.31 14.27 -20.15
C GLU A 212 -5.53 14.60 -19.26
N GLU A 213 -6.36 13.61 -18.96
CA GLU A 213 -7.57 13.66 -18.14
C GLU A 213 -7.27 13.94 -16.66
N SER A 214 -6.94 15.20 -16.35
CA SER A 214 -7.11 15.93 -15.06
C SER A 214 -6.12 17.09 -14.97
N PHE A 215 -5.97 17.86 -16.03
CA PHE A 215 -5.45 19.22 -15.92
C PHE A 215 -6.63 20.18 -15.97
N ARG A 216 -7.06 20.64 -14.79
CA ARG A 216 -7.28 22.08 -14.68
C ARG A 216 -5.89 22.67 -14.50
N PRO A 217 -5.44 23.61 -15.35
CA PRO A 217 -4.36 24.50 -14.93
C PRO A 217 -4.72 25.01 -13.53
N PRO A 218 -3.75 25.19 -12.62
CA PRO A 218 -4.03 26.03 -11.48
C PRO A 218 -4.51 27.34 -12.09
N THR A 219 -5.81 27.62 -11.98
CA THR A 219 -6.31 28.97 -12.24
C THR A 219 -5.41 29.86 -11.40
N ASP A 220 -4.87 30.94 -11.96
CA ASP A 220 -3.92 31.88 -11.35
C ASP A 220 -4.34 32.42 -9.95
N GLN A 221 -5.49 31.99 -9.43
CA GLN A 221 -6.11 32.34 -8.17
C GLN A 221 -6.18 31.20 -7.13
N GLN A 222 -5.79 29.96 -7.45
CA GLN A 222 -5.71 28.90 -6.43
C GLN A 222 -4.38 29.00 -5.68
N THR A 223 -4.44 29.58 -4.49
CA THR A 223 -3.32 29.61 -3.55
C THR A 223 -2.97 28.18 -3.15
N LEU A 224 -1.80 27.71 -3.62
CA LEU A 224 -1.25 26.44 -3.20
C LEU A 224 -1.12 26.42 -1.66
N PRO A 225 -1.48 25.30 -1.01
CA PRO A 225 -1.32 25.20 0.43
C PRO A 225 0.17 25.30 0.80
N SER A 226 0.45 25.75 2.02
CA SER A 226 1.84 25.88 2.47
C SER A 226 2.49 24.50 2.55
N PHE A 227 3.77 24.41 2.15
CA PHE A 227 4.51 23.13 2.15
C PHE A 227 4.50 22.46 3.52
N GLY A 228 4.66 23.23 4.60
CA GLY A 228 4.64 22.69 5.97
C GLY A 228 3.29 22.06 6.34
N PHE A 229 2.18 22.66 5.89
CA PHE A 229 0.84 22.11 6.14
C PHE A 229 0.57 20.87 5.28
N SER A 230 0.95 20.89 4.00
CA SER A 230 0.82 19.71 3.13
C SER A 230 1.68 18.54 3.65
N LEU A 231 2.93 18.82 4.03
CA LEU A 231 3.82 17.81 4.58
C LEU A 231 3.32 17.29 5.93
N SER A 232 2.79 18.16 6.80
CA SER A 232 2.24 17.72 8.09
C SER A 232 1.02 16.82 7.89
N LEU A 233 0.15 17.08 6.91
CA LEU A 233 -0.99 16.21 6.61
C LEU A 233 -0.57 14.80 6.18
N ILE A 234 0.45 14.66 5.32
CA ILE A 234 0.94 13.35 4.87
C ILE A 234 1.71 12.63 5.98
N LEU A 235 2.49 13.36 6.77
CA LEU A 235 3.23 12.80 7.91
C LEU A 235 2.33 12.51 9.11
N PHE A 236 1.15 13.13 9.22
CA PHE A 236 0.25 12.95 10.36
C PHE A 236 -0.12 11.48 10.62
N PRO A 237 -0.66 10.70 9.65
CA PRO A 237 -0.95 9.30 9.88
C PRO A 237 0.31 8.48 10.18
N LEU A 238 1.44 8.80 9.54
CA LEU A 238 2.74 8.16 9.78
C LEU A 238 3.20 8.34 11.24
N VAL A 239 3.12 9.57 11.74
CA VAL A 239 3.52 9.94 13.10
C VAL A 239 2.61 9.27 14.13
N LEU A 240 1.29 9.26 13.92
CA LEU A 240 0.35 8.60 14.82
C LEU A 240 0.62 7.09 14.93
N VAL A 241 0.84 6.42 13.81
CA VAL A 241 1.14 4.97 13.83
C VAL A 241 2.52 4.72 14.44
N GLY A 242 3.52 5.54 14.12
CA GLY A 242 4.85 5.47 14.74
C GLY A 242 4.83 5.69 16.26
N LEU A 243 3.97 6.60 16.74
CA LEU A 243 3.73 6.84 18.17
C LEU A 243 3.21 5.59 18.88
N LYS A 244 2.33 4.81 18.25
CA LYS A 244 1.93 3.50 18.78
C LYS A 244 3.12 2.55 18.81
N THR A 245 3.83 2.38 17.70
CA THR A 245 4.92 1.39 17.58
C THR A 245 6.03 1.63 18.60
N ILE A 246 6.42 2.88 18.81
CA ILE A 246 7.50 3.26 19.74
C ILE A 246 6.94 3.44 21.14
N GLY A 247 5.85 4.21 21.29
CA GLY A 247 5.30 4.58 22.59
C GLY A 247 4.72 3.41 23.37
N ALA A 248 4.16 2.39 22.70
CA ALA A 248 3.68 1.18 23.37
C ALA A 248 4.81 0.36 24.00
N HIS A 249 6.07 0.57 23.60
CA HIS A 249 7.22 -0.12 24.20
C HIS A 249 7.71 0.54 25.50
N PHE A 250 7.49 1.85 25.66
CA PHE A 250 7.97 2.62 26.81
C PHE A 250 6.92 2.79 27.92
N VAL A 251 5.68 2.34 27.69
CA VAL A 251 4.55 2.54 28.60
C VAL A 251 4.07 1.18 29.11
N GLU A 252 3.75 1.08 30.40
CA GLU A 252 3.20 -0.15 30.99
C GLU A 252 1.91 -0.59 30.29
N GLN A 253 1.88 -1.87 29.92
CA GLN A 253 0.72 -2.52 29.31
C GLN A 253 -0.50 -2.41 30.23
N GLY A 254 -1.62 -1.91 29.70
CA GLY A 254 -2.87 -1.72 30.43
C GLY A 254 -3.06 -0.37 31.13
N SER A 255 -2.05 0.51 31.13
CA SER A 255 -2.22 1.90 31.58
C SER A 255 -3.19 2.67 30.67
N ARG A 256 -3.84 3.73 31.19
CA ARG A 256 -4.70 4.60 30.37
C ARG A 256 -3.95 5.21 29.18
N LEU A 257 -2.68 5.56 29.38
CA LEU A 257 -1.84 6.14 28.34
C LEU A 257 -1.54 5.11 27.23
N TYR A 258 -1.27 3.86 27.59
CA TYR A 258 -1.10 2.75 26.64
C TYR A 258 -2.34 2.56 25.76
N ASN A 259 -3.53 2.49 26.36
CA ASN A 259 -4.78 2.30 25.62
C ASN A 259 -5.08 3.46 24.65
N ILE A 260 -4.78 4.71 25.06
CA ILE A 260 -4.93 5.88 24.19
C ILE A 260 -3.95 5.82 23.02
N LEU A 261 -2.67 5.51 23.28
CA LEU A 261 -1.65 5.35 22.24
C LEU A 261 -2.02 4.23 21.25
N GLU A 262 -2.49 3.10 21.76
CA GLU A 262 -2.91 1.96 20.94
C GLU A 262 -4.10 2.29 20.04
N PHE A 263 -5.09 3.03 20.57
CA PHE A 263 -6.26 3.45 19.81
C PHE A 263 -5.92 4.51 18.76
N VAL A 264 -5.23 5.59 19.15
CA VAL A 264 -4.95 6.72 18.25
C VAL A 264 -3.93 6.33 17.17
N GLY A 265 -2.93 5.52 17.51
CA GLY A 265 -1.97 5.01 16.53
C GLY A 265 -2.44 3.76 15.79
N HIS A 266 -3.70 3.33 15.97
CA HIS A 266 -4.28 2.34 15.08
C HIS A 266 -4.38 2.92 13.66
N PRO A 267 -3.90 2.22 12.61
CA PRO A 267 -3.91 2.74 11.23
C PRO A 267 -5.27 3.25 10.76
N PHE A 268 -6.36 2.60 11.17
CA PHE A 268 -7.73 3.05 10.88
C PHE A 268 -8.01 4.43 11.44
N ILE A 269 -7.72 4.65 12.73
CA ILE A 269 -7.98 5.91 13.40
C ILE A 269 -7.04 6.99 12.86
N ALA A 270 -5.77 6.65 12.65
CA ALA A 270 -4.79 7.56 12.10
C ALA A 270 -5.20 8.10 10.70
N ILE A 271 -5.60 7.22 9.79
CA ILE A 271 -6.01 7.63 8.43
C ILE A 271 -7.39 8.30 8.42
N LEU A 272 -8.31 7.88 9.30
CA LEU A 272 -9.60 8.54 9.47
C LEU A 272 -9.43 9.98 9.95
N LEU A 273 -8.60 10.20 10.98
CA LEU A 273 -8.28 11.53 11.48
C LEU A 273 -7.57 12.37 10.41
N ALA A 274 -6.60 11.79 9.69
CA ALA A 274 -5.94 12.47 8.57
C ALA A 274 -6.94 12.90 7.48
N CYS A 275 -7.88 12.03 7.13
CA CYS A 275 -8.94 12.30 6.17
C CYS A 275 -9.88 13.42 6.65
N LEU A 276 -10.34 13.37 7.91
CA LEU A 276 -11.18 14.42 8.51
C LEU A 276 -10.45 15.77 8.55
N ILE A 277 -9.18 15.80 8.98
CA ILE A 277 -8.37 17.03 9.01
C ILE A 277 -8.19 17.56 7.58
N THR A 278 -8.06 16.69 6.58
CA THR A 278 -7.94 17.12 5.17
C THR A 278 -9.26 17.69 4.65
N ILE A 279 -10.39 17.06 4.93
CA ILE A 279 -11.72 17.54 4.52
C ILE A 279 -12.04 18.89 5.19
N TYR A 280 -11.91 18.98 6.51
CA TYR A 280 -12.33 20.17 7.25
C TYR A 280 -11.26 21.27 7.30
N GLY A 281 -9.98 20.88 7.29
CA GLY A 281 -8.85 21.79 7.39
C GLY A 281 -8.35 22.29 6.04
N LEU A 282 -8.22 21.42 5.04
CA LEU A 282 -7.66 21.79 3.73
C LEU A 282 -8.76 22.10 2.71
N ALA A 283 -9.68 21.17 2.45
CA ALA A 283 -10.68 21.32 1.39
C ALA A 283 -11.61 22.53 1.66
N ARG A 284 -12.05 22.71 2.92
CA ARG A 284 -12.85 23.89 3.30
C ARG A 284 -12.08 25.20 3.18
N ARG A 285 -10.78 25.23 3.52
CA ARG A 285 -9.94 26.43 3.40
C ARG A 285 -9.68 26.81 1.94
N GLN A 286 -9.68 25.84 1.04
CA GLN A 286 -9.59 26.07 -0.40
C GLN A 286 -10.94 26.37 -1.07
N GLY A 287 -12.00 26.57 -0.28
CA GLY A 287 -13.31 26.95 -0.79
C GLY A 287 -14.05 25.83 -1.53
N MET A 288 -13.67 24.56 -1.33
CA MET A 288 -14.41 23.45 -1.93
C MET A 288 -15.79 23.32 -1.28
N ASP A 289 -16.83 23.29 -2.12
CA ASP A 289 -18.18 23.01 -1.66
C ASP A 289 -18.34 21.56 -1.18
N LYS A 290 -19.28 21.32 -0.27
CA LYS A 290 -19.56 20.00 0.30
C LYS A 290 -19.94 18.98 -0.78
N SER A 291 -20.68 19.40 -1.80
CA SER A 291 -21.06 18.53 -2.92
C SER A 291 -19.84 18.04 -3.69
N ARG A 292 -18.86 18.93 -3.93
CA ARG A 292 -17.61 18.60 -4.61
C ARG A 292 -16.74 17.66 -3.77
N VAL A 293 -16.64 17.88 -2.46
CA VAL A 293 -15.95 16.94 -1.55
C VAL A 293 -16.55 15.54 -1.66
N MET A 294 -17.88 15.44 -1.59
CA MET A 294 -18.59 14.16 -1.67
C MET A 294 -18.34 13.45 -3.01
N GLN A 295 -18.41 14.18 -4.12
CA GLN A 295 -18.12 13.65 -5.45
C GLN A 295 -16.70 13.11 -5.54
N ILE A 296 -15.70 13.88 -5.08
CA ILE A 296 -14.28 13.49 -5.10
C ILE A 296 -14.05 12.22 -4.28
N CYS A 297 -14.65 12.11 -3.10
CA CYS A 297 -14.57 10.91 -2.28
C CYS A 297 -15.18 9.69 -3.00
N GLY A 298 -16.30 9.88 -3.73
CA GLY A 298 -16.91 8.83 -4.54
C GLY A 298 -16.02 8.36 -5.70
N GLU A 299 -15.43 9.29 -6.44
CA GLU A 299 -14.49 8.99 -7.53
C GLU A 299 -13.26 8.21 -7.02
N ALA A 300 -12.77 8.55 -5.82
CA ALA A 300 -11.63 7.87 -5.21
C ALA A 300 -11.90 6.41 -4.83
N LEU A 301 -13.16 6.04 -4.59
CA LEU A 301 -13.55 4.68 -4.21
C LEU A 301 -13.55 3.71 -5.39
N GLN A 302 -13.77 4.18 -6.62
CA GLN A 302 -13.87 3.34 -7.81
C GLN A 302 -12.58 2.53 -8.09
N PRO A 303 -11.38 3.15 -8.20
CA PRO A 303 -10.15 2.38 -8.40
C PRO A 303 -9.76 1.57 -7.16
N ALA A 304 -10.07 2.07 -5.96
CA ALA A 304 -9.87 1.34 -4.70
C ALA A 304 -10.66 0.03 -4.65
N GLY A 305 -11.91 0.04 -5.14
CA GLY A 305 -12.78 -1.13 -5.19
C GLY A 305 -12.21 -2.28 -6.02
N ILE A 306 -11.59 -1.99 -7.16
CA ILE A 306 -10.95 -3.01 -8.01
C ILE A 306 -9.79 -3.67 -7.27
N ILE A 307 -8.94 -2.86 -6.63
CA ILE A 307 -7.78 -3.35 -5.85
C ILE A 307 -8.27 -4.23 -4.69
N LEU A 308 -9.28 -3.78 -3.94
CA LEU A 308 -9.85 -4.53 -2.83
C LEU A 308 -10.44 -5.87 -3.27
N LEU A 309 -11.17 -5.91 -4.38
CA LEU A 309 -11.73 -7.16 -4.90
C LEU A 309 -10.63 -8.19 -5.22
N VAL A 310 -9.57 -7.75 -5.91
CA VAL A 310 -8.45 -8.63 -6.28
C VAL A 310 -7.71 -9.14 -5.03
N ILE A 311 -7.43 -8.26 -4.06
CA ILE A 311 -6.75 -8.66 -2.83
C ILE A 311 -7.63 -9.60 -1.99
N GLY A 312 -8.92 -9.30 -1.88
CA GLY A 312 -9.89 -10.14 -1.17
C GLY A 312 -9.98 -11.55 -1.76
N ALA A 313 -10.02 -11.66 -3.10
CA ALA A 313 -10.00 -12.96 -3.78
C ALA A 313 -8.66 -13.71 -3.59
N GLY A 314 -7.53 -12.99 -3.50
CA GLY A 314 -6.25 -13.57 -3.08
C GLY A 314 -6.29 -14.15 -1.66
N GLY A 315 -7.01 -13.47 -0.75
CA GLY A 315 -7.28 -13.96 0.61
C GLY A 315 -8.08 -15.27 0.64
N SER A 316 -9.10 -15.39 -0.22
CA SER A 316 -9.85 -16.65 -0.40
C SER A 316 -8.94 -17.78 -0.86
N LEU A 317 -8.08 -17.52 -1.86
CA LEU A 317 -7.13 -18.51 -2.38
C LEU A 317 -6.17 -18.99 -1.29
N SER A 318 -5.58 -18.03 -0.56
CA SER A 318 -4.67 -18.33 0.55
C SER A 318 -5.32 -19.23 1.60
N ARG A 319 -6.54 -18.91 2.05
CA ARG A 319 -7.21 -19.70 3.09
C ARG A 319 -7.65 -21.08 2.59
N CYS A 320 -8.11 -21.21 1.34
CA CYS A 320 -8.43 -22.51 0.75
C CYS A 320 -7.20 -23.43 0.64
N TRP A 321 -6.00 -22.85 0.60
CA TRP A 321 -4.74 -23.59 0.54
C TRP A 321 -4.19 -23.93 1.95
N TRP A 322 -4.28 -23.02 2.92
CA TRP A 322 -3.64 -23.15 4.24
C TRP A 322 -4.34 -24.04 5.27
N ILE A 323 -5.58 -24.50 5.05
CA ILE A 323 -6.34 -25.27 6.08
C ILE A 323 -5.72 -26.63 6.46
N ARG A 324 -4.73 -27.13 5.70
CA ARG A 324 -4.07 -28.43 5.94
C ARG A 324 -2.56 -28.36 6.18
N VAL A 325 -1.98 -27.15 6.28
CA VAL A 325 -0.58 -26.91 6.69
C VAL A 325 -0.58 -26.55 8.17
#